data_AF-A0A4Y4B349-F1
#
_entry.id   AF-A0A4Y4B349-F1
#
_cell.length_a   1.000
_cell.length_b   1.000
_cell.length_c   1.000
_cell.angle_alpha   90.00
_cell.angle_beta   90.00
_cell.angle_gamma   90.00
#
_symmetry.space_group_name_H-M   'P 1'
#
loop_
_entity.id
_entity.type
_entity.pdbx_description
1 polymer ?
#
loop_
_entity_poly.entity_id
_entity_poly.type
_entity_poly.pdbx_seq_one_letter_code
_entity_poly.pdbx_strand_id
1 'polypeptide(L)'
;MASVNSLNGTMTIKNHPDECPYCHKKITPVNIYGFRNSKTNLLDVLQKCPNEQCSQTFIAYYLHIGGSSFDYIGKTTQGSLRGKVFSQTIIEISPAFNIIYNQAFTAEQQGLDEICGVGYRKALEFLIKEYAIKNKPEKKDAIEKKLLGPCIAEYVDDNRIKAVAKRAVWLGNDETHYIKKWEGKNLEDLKKLIELTVHWIEMEVLSKSFEEEMPE
;
A
#
# COMPACT_ATOMS: atom_id res chain seq x y z
N MET A 1 -25.02 -18.97 -10.23
CA MET A 1 -24.87 -18.71 -11.68
C MET A 1 -25.75 -17.54 -12.03
N ALA A 2 -25.25 -16.58 -12.79
CA ALA A 2 -26.00 -15.42 -13.24
C ALA A 2 -25.94 -15.34 -14.78
N SER A 3 -26.89 -14.64 -15.37
CA SER A 3 -26.93 -14.41 -16.81
C SER A 3 -26.57 -12.95 -17.10
N VAL A 4 -25.84 -12.72 -18.18
CA VAL A 4 -25.51 -11.38 -18.67
C VAL A 4 -25.80 -11.28 -20.16
N ASN A 5 -26.40 -10.16 -20.56
CA ASN A 5 -26.65 -9.88 -21.98
C ASN A 5 -25.35 -9.45 -22.67
N SER A 6 -25.15 -9.93 -23.89
CA SER A 6 -24.03 -9.55 -24.76
C SER A 6 -24.52 -9.39 -26.20
N LEU A 7 -23.63 -8.90 -27.08
CA LEU A 7 -23.92 -8.78 -28.52
C LEU A 7 -24.29 -10.13 -29.16
N ASN A 8 -23.74 -11.23 -28.64
CA ASN A 8 -23.92 -12.58 -29.17
C ASN A 8 -25.02 -13.36 -28.43
N GLY A 9 -25.89 -12.68 -27.69
CA GLY A 9 -26.94 -13.28 -26.86
C GLY A 9 -26.57 -13.36 -25.37
N THR A 10 -27.33 -14.15 -24.62
CA THR A 10 -27.17 -14.29 -23.18
C THR A 10 -26.03 -15.25 -22.84
N MET A 11 -25.11 -14.82 -21.99
CA MET A 11 -24.00 -15.62 -21.48
C MET A 11 -24.25 -15.99 -20.02
N THR A 12 -23.82 -17.20 -19.61
CA THR A 12 -23.85 -17.62 -18.21
C THR A 12 -22.52 -17.31 -17.54
N ILE A 13 -22.54 -16.61 -16.42
CA ILE A 13 -21.36 -16.33 -15.60
C ILE A 13 -21.44 -17.07 -14.27
N LYS A 14 -20.30 -17.60 -13.84
CA LYS A 14 -20.06 -18.18 -12.52
C LYS A 14 -19.20 -17.23 -11.71
N ASN A 15 -19.51 -17.19 -10.40
CA ASN A 15 -18.88 -16.29 -9.45
C ASN A 15 -19.00 -14.81 -9.83
N HIS A 16 -18.47 -13.92 -8.99
CA HIS A 16 -18.42 -12.48 -9.23
C HIS A 16 -17.41 -11.85 -8.27
N PRO A 17 -16.92 -10.63 -8.56
CA PRO A 17 -16.18 -9.82 -7.60
C PRO A 17 -17.00 -9.60 -6.34
N ASP A 18 -16.48 -10.04 -5.19
CA ASP A 18 -17.14 -9.91 -3.89
C ASP A 18 -16.78 -8.60 -3.17
N GLU A 19 -15.89 -7.78 -3.74
CA GLU A 19 -15.47 -6.48 -3.26
C GLU A 19 -15.48 -5.45 -4.41
N CYS A 20 -15.94 -4.22 -4.11
CA CYS A 20 -15.93 -3.13 -5.08
C CYS A 20 -14.51 -2.57 -5.26
N PRO A 21 -13.98 -2.44 -6.49
CA PRO A 21 -12.64 -1.91 -6.71
C PRO A 21 -12.51 -0.41 -6.37
N TYR A 22 -13.62 0.31 -6.18
CA TYR A 22 -13.62 1.75 -5.84
C TYR A 22 -13.87 2.02 -4.35
N CYS A 23 -14.95 1.49 -3.79
CA CYS A 23 -15.27 1.74 -2.38
C CYS A 23 -14.75 0.68 -1.42
N HIS A 24 -14.17 -0.41 -1.93
CA HIS A 24 -13.59 -1.52 -1.15
C HIS A 24 -14.54 -2.21 -0.17
N LYS A 25 -15.85 -1.94 -0.27
CA LYS A 25 -16.89 -2.63 0.48
C LYS A 25 -17.19 -3.98 -0.19
N LYS A 26 -17.61 -4.95 0.63
CA LYS A 26 -18.16 -6.21 0.13
C LYS A 26 -19.46 -5.96 -0.64
N ILE A 27 -19.61 -6.55 -1.82
CA ILE A 27 -20.74 -6.32 -2.72
C ILE A 27 -21.16 -7.60 -3.45
N THR A 28 -22.41 -7.60 -3.92
CA THR A 28 -22.83 -8.39 -5.08
C THR A 28 -23.12 -7.41 -6.21
N PRO A 29 -22.28 -7.34 -7.26
CA PRO A 29 -22.39 -6.33 -8.30
C PRO A 29 -23.63 -6.51 -9.16
N VAL A 30 -24.13 -5.40 -9.68
CA VAL A 30 -25.21 -5.39 -10.68
C VAL A 30 -24.59 -5.58 -12.06
N ASN A 31 -24.93 -6.67 -12.76
CA ASN A 31 -24.48 -6.92 -14.13
C ASN A 31 -25.20 -5.99 -15.11
N ILE A 32 -24.44 -5.24 -15.93
CA ILE A 32 -25.00 -4.35 -16.94
C ILE A 32 -24.93 -5.02 -18.31
N TYR A 33 -23.73 -5.35 -18.78
CA TYR A 33 -23.52 -5.88 -20.13
C TYR A 33 -22.19 -6.62 -20.25
N GLY A 34 -22.15 -7.65 -21.10
CA GLY A 34 -20.96 -8.46 -21.38
C GLY A 34 -20.41 -8.22 -22.78
N PHE A 35 -19.10 -8.09 -22.89
CA PHE A 35 -18.38 -8.03 -24.17
C PHE A 35 -17.43 -9.22 -24.30
N ARG A 36 -17.72 -10.12 -25.25
CA ARG A 36 -16.88 -11.30 -25.50
C ARG A 36 -15.73 -10.93 -26.43
N ASN A 37 -14.51 -11.06 -25.94
CA ASN A 37 -13.31 -10.94 -26.75
C ASN A 37 -12.91 -12.31 -27.31
N SER A 38 -13.10 -12.49 -28.61
CA SER A 38 -12.81 -13.75 -29.31
C SER A 38 -11.31 -14.07 -29.42
N LYS A 39 -10.42 -13.08 -29.26
CA LYS A 39 -8.97 -13.28 -29.33
C LYS A 39 -8.39 -13.79 -28.01
N THR A 40 -8.95 -13.33 -26.89
CA THR A 40 -8.44 -13.66 -25.54
C THR A 40 -9.27 -14.73 -24.84
N ASN A 41 -10.38 -15.17 -25.44
CA ASN A 41 -11.38 -16.04 -24.79
C ASN A 41 -11.94 -15.48 -23.47
N LEU A 42 -11.84 -14.15 -23.29
CA LEU A 42 -12.38 -13.46 -22.12
C LEU A 42 -13.77 -12.89 -22.41
N LEU A 43 -14.57 -12.82 -21.36
CA LEU A 43 -15.79 -12.04 -21.30
C LEU A 43 -15.57 -10.89 -20.31
N ASP A 44 -15.63 -9.67 -20.84
CA ASP A 44 -15.53 -8.44 -20.07
C ASP A 44 -16.95 -8.05 -19.65
N VAL A 45 -17.25 -8.13 -18.35
CA VAL A 45 -18.59 -7.78 -17.85
C VAL A 45 -18.54 -6.41 -17.18
N LEU A 46 -19.24 -5.44 -17.77
CA LEU A 46 -19.51 -4.16 -17.14
C LEU A 46 -20.47 -4.36 -15.99
N GLN A 47 -20.03 -3.99 -14.80
CA GLN A 47 -20.74 -4.15 -13.53
C GLN A 47 -20.84 -2.81 -12.81
N LYS A 48 -21.86 -2.65 -11.96
CA LYS A 48 -22.05 -1.49 -11.09
C LYS A 48 -22.01 -1.89 -9.63
N CYS A 49 -21.36 -1.07 -8.81
CA CYS A 49 -21.43 -1.18 -7.35
C CYS A 49 -22.85 -0.88 -6.85
N PRO A 50 -23.50 -1.77 -6.07
CA PRO A 50 -24.86 -1.56 -5.57
C PRO A 50 -24.95 -0.52 -4.45
N ASN A 51 -23.83 -0.16 -3.80
CA ASN A 51 -23.81 0.89 -2.79
C ASN A 51 -24.10 2.24 -3.44
N GLU A 52 -25.22 2.87 -3.09
CA GLU A 52 -25.69 4.13 -3.66
C GLU A 52 -24.66 5.26 -3.52
N GLN A 53 -23.93 5.30 -2.40
CA GLN A 53 -22.86 6.28 -2.16
C GLN A 53 -21.67 6.10 -3.10
N CYS A 54 -21.45 4.90 -3.64
CA CYS A 54 -20.37 4.63 -4.58
C CYS A 54 -20.87 4.72 -6.02
N SER A 55 -21.85 3.88 -6.39
CA SER A 55 -22.47 3.80 -7.72
C SER A 55 -21.53 3.71 -8.93
N GLN A 56 -20.22 3.53 -8.71
CA GLN A 56 -19.21 3.43 -9.78
C GLN A 56 -19.36 2.13 -10.58
N THR A 57 -19.00 2.19 -11.85
CA THR A 57 -18.94 1.04 -12.74
C THR A 57 -17.52 0.54 -12.92
N PHE A 58 -17.35 -0.77 -13.07
CA PHE A 58 -16.07 -1.42 -13.33
C PHE A 58 -16.26 -2.60 -14.27
N ILE A 59 -15.16 -3.10 -14.84
CA ILE A 59 -15.17 -4.32 -15.65
C ILE A 59 -14.66 -5.46 -14.79
N ALA A 60 -15.36 -6.59 -14.80
CA ALA A 60 -14.88 -7.86 -14.26
C ALA A 60 -14.58 -8.83 -15.40
N TYR A 61 -13.48 -9.55 -15.28
CA TYR A 61 -12.99 -10.44 -16.33
C TYR A 61 -13.38 -11.90 -16.04
N TYR A 62 -13.89 -12.59 -17.05
CA TYR A 62 -14.31 -13.98 -16.93
C TYR A 62 -13.68 -14.81 -18.05
N LEU A 63 -13.23 -16.02 -17.75
CA LEU A 63 -12.65 -16.96 -18.72
C LEU A 63 -13.71 -17.91 -19.24
N HIS A 64 -13.68 -18.21 -20.53
CA HIS A 64 -14.56 -19.22 -21.14
C HIS A 64 -14.28 -20.62 -20.57
N ILE A 65 -15.33 -21.31 -20.11
CA ILE A 65 -15.24 -22.67 -19.52
C ILE A 65 -16.08 -23.71 -20.29
N GLY A 66 -16.55 -23.37 -21.50
CA GLY A 66 -17.33 -24.25 -22.35
C GLY A 66 -18.76 -23.76 -22.62
N GLY A 67 -19.29 -24.09 -23.80
CA GLY A 67 -20.60 -23.62 -24.26
C GLY A 67 -20.72 -22.10 -24.20
N SER A 68 -21.78 -21.59 -23.55
CA SER A 68 -22.01 -20.17 -23.25
C SER A 68 -21.63 -19.78 -21.81
N SER A 69 -20.81 -20.60 -21.13
CA SER A 69 -20.44 -20.42 -19.73
C SER A 69 -19.05 -19.82 -19.54
N PHE A 70 -18.94 -18.93 -18.55
CA PHE A 70 -17.73 -18.21 -18.18
C PHE A 70 -17.55 -18.20 -16.66
N ASP A 71 -16.31 -18.15 -16.18
CA ASP A 71 -15.98 -18.10 -14.75
C ASP A 71 -15.10 -16.91 -14.40
N TYR A 72 -15.38 -16.28 -13.27
CA TYR A 72 -14.67 -15.10 -12.80
C TYR A 72 -13.21 -15.44 -12.49
N ILE A 73 -12.26 -14.69 -13.04
CA ILE A 73 -10.83 -14.99 -12.87
C ILE A 73 -10.19 -14.26 -11.68
N GLY A 74 -10.98 -13.62 -10.82
CA GLY A 74 -10.43 -12.85 -9.70
C GLY A 74 -9.88 -11.47 -10.09
N LYS A 75 -10.20 -10.95 -11.29
CA LYS A 75 -9.65 -9.68 -11.79
C LYS A 75 -10.74 -8.70 -12.19
N THR A 76 -10.56 -7.43 -11.83
CA THR A 76 -11.37 -6.30 -12.30
C THR A 76 -10.49 -5.21 -12.90
N THR A 77 -11.09 -4.20 -13.50
CA THR A 77 -10.40 -2.91 -13.70
C THR A 77 -9.94 -2.35 -12.36
N GLN A 78 -8.81 -1.63 -12.39
CA GLN A 78 -8.33 -0.89 -11.23
C GLN A 78 -9.34 0.21 -10.88
N GLY A 79 -9.80 0.24 -9.64
CA GLY A 79 -10.64 1.31 -9.13
C GLY A 79 -9.83 2.33 -8.33
N SER A 80 -10.47 2.94 -7.33
CA SER A 80 -9.80 3.85 -6.40
C SER A 80 -8.69 3.12 -5.65
N LEU A 81 -7.56 3.80 -5.48
CA LEU A 81 -6.44 3.28 -4.71
C LEU A 81 -6.69 3.52 -3.23
N ARG A 82 -6.30 2.56 -2.39
CA ARG A 82 -6.33 2.72 -0.94
C ARG A 82 -5.14 3.54 -0.50
N GLY A 83 -5.38 4.52 0.38
CA GLY A 83 -4.34 5.16 1.16
C GLY A 83 -4.17 4.46 2.50
N LYS A 84 -2.94 4.40 3.03
CA LYS A 84 -2.68 4.16 4.44
C LYS A 84 -2.85 5.46 5.20
N VAL A 85 -3.67 5.42 6.25
CA VAL A 85 -3.86 6.53 7.19
C VAL A 85 -2.83 6.37 8.30
N PHE A 86 -2.01 7.41 8.50
CA PHE A 86 -1.10 7.52 9.64
C PHE A 86 -1.71 8.43 10.70
N SER A 87 -1.25 8.30 11.94
CA SER A 87 -1.71 9.17 13.01
C SER A 87 -1.25 10.61 12.82
N GLN A 88 -1.95 11.53 13.47
CA GLN A 88 -1.64 12.96 13.41
C GLN A 88 -0.21 13.24 13.91
N THR A 89 0.21 12.57 14.98
CA THR A 89 1.58 12.65 15.52
C THR A 89 2.64 12.34 14.46
N ILE A 90 2.43 11.30 13.65
CA ILE A 90 3.37 10.90 12.60
C ILE A 90 3.33 11.87 11.43
N ILE A 91 2.14 12.33 11.04
CA ILE A 91 1.99 13.32 9.96
C ILE A 91 2.66 14.65 10.33
N GLU A 92 2.57 15.08 11.59
CA GLU A 92 3.23 16.30 12.07
C GLU A 92 4.74 16.18 12.12
N ILE A 93 5.27 15.00 12.46
CA ILE A 93 6.71 14.73 12.38
C ILE A 93 7.18 14.75 10.93
N SER A 94 6.43 14.07 10.04
CA SER A 94 6.85 13.88 8.66
C SER A 94 5.68 13.85 7.67
N PRO A 95 5.24 15.01 7.16
CA PRO A 95 4.23 15.07 6.10
C PRO A 95 4.72 14.39 4.81
N ALA A 96 6.02 14.50 4.53
CA ALA A 96 6.65 13.90 3.36
C ALA A 96 6.64 12.37 3.43
N PHE A 97 6.86 11.77 4.60
CA PHE A 97 6.71 10.32 4.80
C PHE A 97 5.32 9.84 4.38
N ASN A 98 4.26 10.51 4.84
CA ASN A 98 2.88 10.14 4.50
C ASN A 98 2.66 10.14 2.98
N ILE A 99 3.15 11.17 2.28
CA ILE A 99 3.03 11.28 0.83
C ILE A 99 3.81 10.16 0.13
N ILE A 100 5.08 9.98 0.46
CA ILE A 100 5.97 9.03 -0.22
C ILE A 100 5.52 7.59 0.04
N TYR A 101 5.14 7.27 1.29
CA TYR A 101 4.62 5.94 1.63
C TYR A 101 3.37 5.63 0.82
N ASN A 102 2.42 6.55 0.73
CA ASN A 102 1.19 6.34 -0.02
C ASN A 102 1.41 6.24 -1.53
N GLN A 103 2.41 6.94 -2.08
CA GLN A 103 2.83 6.74 -3.47
C GLN A 103 3.47 5.36 -3.70
N ALA A 104 4.30 4.88 -2.78
CA ALA A 104 4.86 3.53 -2.83
C ALA A 104 3.74 2.46 -2.73
N PHE A 105 2.78 2.66 -1.82
CA PHE A 105 1.63 1.78 -1.65
C PHE A 105 0.69 1.80 -2.87
N THR A 106 0.58 2.93 -3.54
CA THR A 106 -0.13 3.04 -4.83
C THR A 106 0.57 2.19 -5.90
N ALA A 107 1.90 2.27 -6.00
CA ALA A 107 2.67 1.46 -6.94
C ALA A 107 2.52 -0.04 -6.67
N GLU A 108 2.57 -0.45 -5.40
CA GLU A 108 2.32 -1.85 -4.97
C GLU A 108 0.92 -2.31 -5.38
N GLN A 109 -0.12 -1.50 -5.14
CA GLN A 109 -1.50 -1.83 -5.54
C GLN A 109 -1.68 -2.00 -7.06
N GLN A 110 -0.79 -1.42 -7.85
CA GLN A 110 -0.78 -1.54 -9.31
C GLN A 110 0.12 -2.68 -9.82
N GLY A 111 0.73 -3.45 -8.93
CA GLY A 111 1.67 -4.53 -9.29
C GLY A 111 3.02 -4.02 -9.81
N LEU A 112 3.39 -2.78 -9.47
CA LEU A 112 4.69 -2.20 -9.81
C LEU A 112 5.75 -2.62 -8.76
N ASP A 113 5.93 -3.93 -8.65
CA ASP A 113 6.67 -4.57 -7.55
C ASP A 113 8.15 -4.15 -7.53
N GLU A 114 8.75 -3.94 -8.71
CA GLU A 114 10.17 -3.56 -8.88
C GLU A 114 10.49 -2.12 -8.45
N ILE A 115 9.48 -1.27 -8.17
CA ILE A 115 9.70 0.14 -7.80
C ILE A 115 9.12 0.50 -6.43
N CYS A 116 8.11 -0.23 -5.97
CA CYS A 116 7.44 0.11 -4.71
C CYS A 116 8.37 -0.05 -3.50
N GLY A 117 9.24 -1.07 -3.49
CA GLY A 117 10.25 -1.28 -2.44
C GLY A 117 11.21 -0.09 -2.27
N VAL A 118 11.66 0.49 -3.39
CA VAL A 118 12.48 1.71 -3.38
C VAL A 118 11.72 2.90 -2.79
N GLY A 119 10.44 3.02 -3.13
CA GLY A 119 9.54 4.03 -2.57
C GLY A 119 9.39 3.90 -1.05
N TYR A 120 9.20 2.68 -0.53
CA TYR A 120 9.11 2.41 0.90
C TYR A 120 10.41 2.71 1.65
N ARG A 121 11.56 2.34 1.09
CA ARG A 121 12.87 2.72 1.62
C ARG A 121 13.00 4.25 1.71
N LYS A 122 12.60 4.98 0.67
CA LYS A 122 12.61 6.45 0.67
C LYS A 122 11.68 7.02 1.73
N ALA A 123 10.48 6.47 1.90
CA ALA A 123 9.57 6.91 2.95
C ALA A 123 10.23 6.79 4.34
N LEU A 124 10.83 5.63 4.66
CA LEU A 124 11.56 5.42 5.91
C LEU A 124 12.66 6.47 6.14
N GLU A 125 13.39 6.83 5.08
CA GLU A 125 14.44 7.85 5.16
C GLU A 125 13.91 9.19 5.65
N PHE A 126 12.80 9.66 5.07
CA PHE A 126 12.16 10.92 5.45
C PHE A 126 11.67 10.88 6.90
N LEU A 127 10.94 9.82 7.28
CA LEU A 127 10.42 9.69 8.65
C LEU A 127 11.53 9.77 9.70
N ILE A 128 12.60 9.00 9.51
CA ILE A 128 13.71 8.92 10.47
C ILE A 128 14.48 10.24 10.54
N LYS A 129 14.78 10.86 9.39
CA LYS A 129 15.52 12.13 9.36
C LYS A 129 14.72 13.25 9.99
N GLU A 130 13.43 13.38 9.66
CA GLU A 130 12.59 14.45 10.24
C GLU A 130 12.32 14.21 11.73
N TYR A 131 12.13 12.96 12.17
CA TYR A 131 12.11 12.62 13.60
C TYR A 131 13.44 12.98 14.30
N ALA A 132 14.59 12.68 13.71
CA ALA A 132 15.89 13.04 14.27
C ALA A 132 16.07 14.57 14.35
N ILE A 133 15.64 15.31 13.33
CA ILE A 133 15.67 16.78 13.29
C ILE A 133 14.76 17.37 14.37
N LYS A 134 13.57 16.79 14.59
CA LYS A 134 12.66 17.22 15.66
C LYS A 134 13.32 17.13 17.04
N ASN A 135 14.06 16.05 17.30
CA ASN A 135 14.74 15.84 18.58
C ASN A 135 16.07 16.62 18.70
N LYS A 136 16.74 16.92 17.58
CA LYS A 136 18.07 17.56 17.52
C LYS A 136 18.10 18.65 16.44
N PRO A 137 17.32 19.73 16.58
CA PRO A 137 17.16 20.75 15.55
C PRO A 137 18.47 21.46 15.20
N GLU A 138 19.41 21.56 16.15
CA GLU A 138 20.74 22.12 15.97
C GLU A 138 21.66 21.28 15.07
N LYS A 139 21.29 20.03 14.77
CA LYS A 139 22.03 19.12 13.88
C LYS A 139 21.38 18.95 12.51
N LYS A 140 20.39 19.76 12.15
CA LYS A 140 19.61 19.64 10.91
C LYS A 140 20.48 19.42 9.67
N ASP A 141 21.41 20.33 9.39
CA ASP A 141 22.28 20.25 8.20
C ASP A 141 23.12 18.98 8.15
N ALA A 142 23.54 18.48 9.31
CA ALA A 142 24.30 17.24 9.42
C ALA A 142 23.41 16.00 9.20
N ILE A 143 22.17 16.03 9.69
CA ILE A 143 21.20 14.94 9.52
C ILE A 143 20.79 14.79 8.06
N GLU A 144 20.46 15.89 7.38
CA GLU A 144 19.97 15.88 5.99
C GLU A 144 21.00 15.24 5.03
N LYS A 145 22.28 15.56 5.20
CA LYS A 145 23.39 15.09 4.35
C LYS A 145 23.87 13.69 4.71
N LYS A 146 23.50 13.16 5.87
CA LYS A 146 23.98 11.86 6.34
C LYS A 146 23.23 10.71 5.68
N LEU A 147 23.94 9.61 5.41
CA LEU A 147 23.33 8.37 4.99
C LEU A 147 22.41 7.84 6.10
N LEU A 148 21.29 7.20 5.70
CA LEU A 148 20.25 6.78 6.64
C LEU A 148 20.75 5.84 7.75
N GLY A 149 21.57 4.83 7.42
CA GLY A 149 22.12 3.90 8.41
C GLY A 149 22.92 4.61 9.53
N PRO A 150 23.95 5.41 9.17
CA PRO A 150 24.68 6.24 10.14
C PRO A 150 23.78 7.25 10.89
N CYS A 151 22.81 7.88 10.20
CA CYS A 151 21.85 8.78 10.84
C CYS A 151 21.08 8.09 11.97
N ILE A 152 20.58 6.86 11.73
CA ILE A 152 19.91 6.06 12.76
C ILE A 152 20.85 5.74 13.92
N ALA A 153 22.12 5.44 13.64
CA ALA A 153 23.05 5.04 14.69
C ALA A 153 23.35 6.19 15.67
N GLU A 154 23.51 7.40 15.14
CA GLU A 154 24.00 8.58 15.87
C GLU A 154 22.88 9.48 16.42
N TYR A 155 21.75 9.61 15.71
CA TYR A 155 20.74 10.62 16.04
C TYR A 155 19.43 10.06 16.61
N VAL A 156 19.19 8.75 16.51
CA VAL A 156 18.06 8.10 17.19
C VAL A 156 18.54 7.58 18.55
N ASP A 157 17.89 7.98 19.63
CA ASP A 157 18.33 7.60 20.99
C ASP A 157 17.64 6.33 21.49
N ASP A 158 16.35 6.15 21.21
CA ASP A 158 15.62 4.95 21.59
C ASP A 158 16.17 3.70 20.86
N ASN A 159 16.64 2.74 21.66
CA ASN A 159 17.26 1.51 21.16
C ASN A 159 16.29 0.62 20.37
N ARG A 160 14.99 0.67 20.67
CA ARG A 160 13.94 -0.12 20.01
C ARG A 160 13.70 0.44 18.61
N ILE A 161 13.55 1.77 18.48
CA ILE A 161 13.47 2.45 17.17
C ILE A 161 14.72 2.15 16.35
N LYS A 162 15.91 2.33 16.95
CA LYS A 162 17.20 2.07 16.29
C LYS A 162 17.30 0.64 15.76
N ALA A 163 16.83 -0.34 16.53
CA ALA A 163 16.87 -1.75 16.15
C ALA A 163 15.97 -2.09 14.96
N VAL A 164 14.72 -1.59 14.95
CA VAL A 164 13.78 -1.88 13.85
C VAL A 164 14.11 -1.08 12.59
N ALA A 165 14.48 0.20 12.73
CA ALA A 165 14.82 1.07 11.61
C ALA A 165 16.07 0.56 10.88
N LYS A 166 17.11 0.09 11.59
CA LYS A 166 18.29 -0.52 10.96
C LYS A 166 17.94 -1.72 10.09
N ARG A 167 17.05 -2.60 10.56
CA ARG A 167 16.60 -3.76 9.78
C ARG A 167 15.77 -3.34 8.56
N ALA A 168 14.92 -2.34 8.73
CA ALA A 168 14.16 -1.76 7.62
C ALA A 168 15.09 -1.18 6.54
N VAL A 169 16.19 -0.53 6.93
CA VAL A 169 17.23 -0.08 5.99
C VAL A 169 17.90 -1.24 5.26
N TRP A 170 18.20 -2.33 5.96
CA TRP A 170 18.83 -3.49 5.35
C TRP A 170 17.94 -4.11 4.26
N LEU A 171 16.65 -4.33 4.56
CA LEU A 171 15.71 -4.83 3.56
C LEU A 171 15.40 -3.80 2.48
N GLY A 172 15.26 -2.53 2.82
CA GLY A 172 15.03 -1.46 1.85
C GLY A 172 16.20 -1.30 0.87
N ASN A 173 17.43 -1.59 1.27
CA ASN A 173 18.57 -1.60 0.36
C ASN A 173 18.55 -2.81 -0.60
N ASP A 174 18.03 -3.96 -0.17
CA ASP A 174 17.84 -5.13 -1.05
C ASP A 174 16.85 -4.83 -2.18
N GLU A 175 15.88 -3.93 -1.97
CA GLU A 175 14.96 -3.46 -3.01
C GLU A 175 15.60 -2.49 -4.01
N THR A 176 16.83 -2.05 -3.77
CA THR A 176 17.58 -1.14 -4.68
C THR A 176 18.79 -1.79 -5.33
N HIS A 177 19.24 -2.92 -4.82
CA HIS A 177 20.47 -3.57 -5.25
C HIS A 177 20.17 -4.79 -6.13
N TYR A 178 21.07 -5.05 -7.09
CA TYR A 178 20.96 -6.20 -7.99
C TYR A 178 20.99 -7.55 -7.25
N ILE A 179 21.74 -7.64 -6.15
CA ILE A 179 21.85 -8.83 -5.32
C ILE A 179 21.17 -8.55 -3.98
N LYS A 180 20.13 -9.33 -3.65
CA LYS A 180 19.49 -9.30 -2.32
C LYS A 180 20.36 -10.04 -1.32
N LYS A 181 20.60 -9.44 -0.16
CA LYS A 181 21.44 -10.03 0.90
C LYS A 181 20.64 -10.88 1.89
N TRP A 182 19.37 -10.56 2.10
CA TRP A 182 18.52 -11.21 3.08
C TRP A 182 17.54 -12.18 2.41
N GLU A 183 18.07 -13.34 2.03
CA GLU A 183 17.25 -14.42 1.47
C GLU A 183 16.16 -14.87 2.45
N GLY A 184 14.96 -15.12 1.93
CA GLY A 184 13.77 -15.45 2.74
C GLY A 184 13.03 -14.25 3.34
N LYS A 185 13.49 -13.03 3.07
CA LYS A 185 12.77 -11.79 3.38
C LYS A 185 12.20 -11.14 2.14
N ASN A 186 11.08 -10.45 2.31
CA ASN A 186 10.35 -9.83 1.20
C ASN A 186 9.83 -8.43 1.52
N LEU A 187 9.13 -7.83 0.56
CA LEU A 187 8.51 -6.51 0.68
C LEU A 187 7.58 -6.39 1.90
N GLU A 188 6.89 -7.46 2.27
CA GLU A 188 5.97 -7.47 3.40
C GLU A 188 6.74 -7.42 4.73
N ASP A 189 7.91 -8.06 4.83
CA ASP A 189 8.81 -7.89 5.98
C ASP A 189 9.31 -6.43 6.08
N LEU A 190 9.66 -5.79 4.96
CA LEU A 190 10.05 -4.37 4.94
C LEU A 190 8.93 -3.47 5.46
N LYS A 191 7.70 -3.65 4.96
CA LYS A 191 6.53 -2.88 5.40
C LYS A 191 6.26 -3.05 6.89
N LYS A 192 6.36 -4.26 7.43
CA LYS A 192 6.24 -4.54 8.88
C LYS A 192 7.31 -3.83 9.70
N LEU A 193 8.55 -3.78 9.22
CA LEU A 193 9.63 -3.07 9.93
C LEU A 193 9.43 -1.55 9.91
N ILE A 194 8.92 -1.00 8.80
CA ILE A 194 8.55 0.43 8.72
C ILE A 194 7.39 0.71 9.69
N GLU A 195 6.37 -0.13 9.72
CA GLU A 195 5.24 0.00 10.63
C GLU A 195 5.65 -0.08 12.11
N LEU A 196 6.52 -1.02 12.48
CA LEU A 196 7.10 -1.06 13.82
C LEU A 196 7.89 0.22 14.13
N THR A 197 8.63 0.77 13.17
CA THR A 197 9.37 2.03 13.33
C THR A 197 8.41 3.19 13.60
N VAL A 198 7.32 3.28 12.84
CA VAL A 198 6.24 4.27 13.04
C VAL A 198 5.66 4.16 14.45
N HIS A 199 5.28 2.96 14.89
CA HIS A 199 4.68 2.77 16.22
C HIS A 199 5.64 3.13 17.35
N TRP A 200 6.92 2.75 17.27
CA TRP A 200 7.87 3.11 18.32
C TRP A 200 8.13 4.62 18.39
N ILE A 201 8.22 5.31 17.24
CA ILE A 201 8.34 6.77 17.18
C ILE A 201 7.10 7.42 17.82
N GLU A 202 5.91 6.97 17.45
CA GLU A 202 4.66 7.51 17.95
C GLU A 202 4.54 7.36 19.48
N MET A 203 4.82 6.16 19.99
CA MET A 203 4.78 5.91 21.44
C MET A 203 5.78 6.78 22.20
N GLU A 204 7.01 6.92 21.69
CA GLU A 204 8.01 7.77 22.35
C GLU A 204 7.58 9.24 22.37
N VAL A 205 7.09 9.76 21.25
CA VAL A 205 6.69 11.17 21.13
C VAL A 205 5.49 11.49 22.02
N LEU A 206 4.49 10.60 22.07
CA LEU A 206 3.34 10.77 22.96
C LEU A 206 3.72 10.64 24.43
N SER A 207 4.63 9.73 24.78
CA SER A 207 5.09 9.60 26.17
C SER A 207 5.77 10.89 26.64
N LYS A 208 6.67 11.44 25.82
CA LYS A 208 7.35 12.72 26.12
C LYS A 208 6.37 13.88 26.24
N SER A 209 5.35 13.97 25.39
CA SER A 209 4.39 15.08 25.47
C SER A 209 3.63 15.07 26.80
N PHE A 210 3.23 13.89 27.30
CA PHE A 210 2.59 13.80 28.60
C PHE A 210 3.54 14.11 29.76
N GLU A 211 4.81 13.71 29.68
CA GLU A 211 5.83 14.08 30.68
C GLU A 211 6.06 15.60 30.74
N GLU A 212 5.97 16.30 29.60
CA GLU A 212 6.07 17.76 29.51
C GLU A 212 4.80 18.49 29.99
N GLU A 213 3.62 17.97 29.63
CA GLU A 213 2.32 18.53 30.01
C GLU A 213 1.96 18.29 31.48
N MET A 214 2.48 17.20 32.06
CA MET A 214 2.22 16.75 33.43
C MET A 214 3.53 16.51 34.21
N PRO A 215 4.30 17.57 34.51
CA PRO A 215 5.55 17.44 35.27
C PRO A 215 5.29 17.03 36.72
N GLU A 216 6.27 16.32 37.32
CA GLU A 216 6.27 15.96 38.76
C GLU A 216 6.36 17.17 39.69
#